data_AF-A0A2P1UN50-F1
#
_entry.id   AF-A0A2P1UN50-F1
#
_cell.length_a   1.000
_cell.length_b   1.000
_cell.length_c   1.000
_cell.angle_alpha   90.00
_cell.angle_beta   90.00
_cell.angle_gamma   90.00
#
_symmetry.space_group_name_H-M   'P 1'
#
loop_
_entity.id
_entity.type
_entity.pdbx_description
1 polymer ?
#
loop_
_entity_poly.entity_id
_entity_poly.type
_entity_poly.pdbx_seq_one_letter_code
_entity_poly.pdbx_strand_id
1 'polypeptide(L)'
;MSPPRSGYTLPVFACASAIAYLQHLHGENELNSVTFNLLEPPEAVTIAIEQVARLNPDAALAITRSDPGDNLDLTRNTPIKKKRN
;
A
#
# COMPACT_ATOMS: atom_id res chain seq x y z
N MET A 1 0.00 9.56 29.67
CA MET A 1 -0.72 9.10 28.47
C MET A 1 0.16 9.40 27.27
N SER A 2 0.40 8.41 26.40
CA SER A 2 1.14 8.61 25.14
C SER A 2 0.25 9.39 24.15
N PRO A 3 0.83 10.25 23.28
CA PRO A 3 0.06 10.90 22.23
C PRO A 3 -0.53 9.85 21.27
N PRO A 4 -1.69 10.13 20.64
CA PRO A 4 -2.29 9.22 19.66
C PRO A 4 -1.33 8.98 18.50
N ARG A 5 -1.25 7.73 18.03
CA ARG A 5 -0.40 7.35 16.90
C ARG A 5 -1.00 7.87 15.60
N SER A 6 -0.22 8.62 14.84
CA SER A 6 -0.58 9.01 13.47
C SER A 6 -0.47 7.81 12.52
N GLY A 7 -1.35 7.76 11.51
CA GLY A 7 -1.23 6.82 10.39
C GLY A 7 -1.53 7.51 9.07
N TYR A 8 -1.64 6.73 8.02
CA TYR A 8 -1.78 7.27 6.67
C TYR A 8 -3.22 7.18 6.16
N THR A 9 -3.54 8.03 5.19
CA THR A 9 -4.87 8.00 4.56
C THR A 9 -4.97 6.84 3.58
N LEU A 10 -6.21 6.42 3.31
CA LEU A 10 -6.50 5.36 2.35
C LEU A 10 -5.77 5.51 0.98
N PRO A 11 -5.67 6.71 0.37
CA PRO A 11 -4.92 6.90 -0.87
C PRO A 11 -3.45 6.49 -0.80
N VAL A 12 -2.79 6.63 0.34
CA VAL A 12 -1.38 6.22 0.52
C VAL A 12 -1.25 4.70 0.34
N PHE A 13 -2.13 3.92 0.96
CA PHE A 13 -2.14 2.46 0.84
C PHE A 13 -2.55 2.00 -0.57
N ALA A 14 -3.47 2.71 -1.21
CA ALA A 14 -3.85 2.44 -2.60
C ALA A 14 -2.68 2.68 -3.56
N CYS A 15 -1.91 3.76 -3.34
CA CYS A 15 -0.72 4.07 -4.12
C CYS A 15 0.34 2.96 -3.94
N ALA A 16 0.59 2.52 -2.71
CA ALA A 16 1.50 1.43 -2.41
C ALA A 16 1.13 0.12 -3.14
N SER A 17 -0.16 -0.25 -3.14
CA SER A 17 -0.66 -1.40 -3.89
C SER A 17 -0.43 -1.25 -5.40
N ALA A 18 -0.62 -0.05 -5.96
CA ALA A 18 -0.39 0.19 -7.38
C ALA A 18 1.09 0.10 -7.78
N ILE A 19 2.00 0.62 -6.95
CA ILE A 19 3.45 0.52 -7.17
C ILE A 19 3.88 -0.96 -7.14
N ALA A 20 3.46 -1.70 -6.11
CA ALA A 20 3.80 -3.12 -5.98
C ALA A 20 3.25 -3.97 -7.15
N TYR A 21 2.04 -3.67 -7.61
CA TYR A 21 1.47 -4.30 -8.82
C TYR A 21 2.38 -4.10 -10.04
N LEU A 22 2.86 -2.89 -10.28
CA LEU A 22 3.70 -2.57 -11.44
C LEU A 22 5.08 -3.22 -11.32
N GLN A 23 5.75 -3.07 -10.18
CA GLN A 23 7.06 -3.68 -9.93
C GLN A 23 7.04 -5.20 -10.12
N HIS A 24 5.99 -5.87 -9.62
CA HIS A 24 5.84 -7.31 -9.78
C HIS A 24 5.63 -7.75 -11.24
N LEU A 25 4.94 -6.94 -12.06
CA LEU A 25 4.87 -7.18 -13.50
C LEU A 25 6.22 -7.06 -14.20
N HIS A 26 7.06 -6.13 -13.73
CA HIS A 26 8.40 -5.90 -14.25
C HIS A 26 9.45 -6.92 -13.77
N GLY A 27 9.06 -7.91 -12.98
CA GLY A 27 9.93 -9.06 -12.63
C GLY A 27 10.46 -9.05 -11.19
N GLU A 28 9.99 -8.15 -10.33
CA GLU A 28 10.31 -8.22 -8.90
C GLU A 28 9.45 -9.29 -8.22
N ASN A 29 10.08 -10.42 -7.86
CA ASN A 29 9.34 -11.60 -7.40
C ASN A 29 8.80 -11.48 -5.96
N GLU A 30 9.45 -10.72 -5.09
CA GLU A 30 9.07 -10.58 -3.68
C GLU A 30 9.08 -9.11 -3.27
N LEU A 31 7.89 -8.59 -2.94
CA LEU A 31 7.70 -7.23 -2.45
C LEU A 31 6.98 -7.29 -1.12
N ASN A 32 7.73 -7.08 -0.04
CA ASN A 32 7.19 -7.00 1.32
C ASN A 32 6.83 -5.56 1.71
N SER A 33 7.36 -4.57 0.98
CA SER A 33 7.10 -3.15 1.19
C SER A 33 7.47 -2.34 -0.04
N VAL A 34 6.88 -1.15 -0.17
CA VAL A 34 7.28 -0.14 -1.16
C VAL A 34 7.56 1.18 -0.48
N THR A 35 8.56 1.90 -0.97
CA THR A 35 8.94 3.23 -0.47
C THR A 35 8.67 4.29 -1.53
N PHE A 36 8.00 5.37 -1.15
CA PHE A 36 7.72 6.50 -2.04
C PHE A 36 7.55 7.80 -1.26
N ASN A 37 7.64 8.93 -1.95
CA ASN A 37 7.49 10.25 -1.35
C ASN A 37 6.01 10.67 -1.30
N LEU A 38 5.59 11.19 -0.15
CA LEU A 38 4.31 11.89 0.01
C LEU A 38 4.42 13.33 -0.52
N LEU A 39 3.25 13.91 -0.81
CA LEU A 39 3.14 15.32 -1.18
C LEU A 39 3.10 16.22 0.07
N GLU A 40 2.32 15.82 1.07
CA GLU A 40 2.12 16.55 2.32
C GLU A 40 1.93 15.55 3.49
N PRO A 41 2.76 15.62 4.54
CA PRO A 41 4.05 16.30 4.54
C PRO A 41 5.01 15.68 3.50
N PRO A 42 5.98 16.44 2.95
CA PRO A 42 6.92 15.92 1.96
C PRO A 42 7.96 15.03 2.64
N GLU A 43 7.61 13.76 2.81
CA GLU A 43 8.46 12.75 3.43
C GLU A 43 8.46 11.44 2.63
N ALA A 44 9.53 10.65 2.77
CA ALA A 44 9.57 9.30 2.23
C ALA A 44 8.91 8.33 3.21
N VAL A 45 7.92 7.58 2.75
CA VAL A 45 7.19 6.60 3.55
C VAL A 45 7.38 5.21 3.01
N THR A 46 7.45 4.23 3.91
CA THR A 46 7.54 2.81 3.56
C THR A 46 6.25 2.12 3.99
N ILE A 47 5.52 1.57 3.02
CA ILE A 47 4.24 0.91 3.24
C ILE A 47 4.41 -0.59 3.02
N ALA A 48 4.00 -1.39 4.00
CA ALA A 48 4.03 -2.84 3.90
C ALA A 48 3.04 -3.32 2.83
N ILE A 49 3.47 -4.30 2.04
CA ILE A 49 2.64 -5.03 1.10
C ILE A 49 2.21 -6.33 1.79
N GLU A 50 0.90 -6.52 1.93
CA GLU A 50 0.35 -7.72 2.58
C GLU A 50 0.49 -8.95 1.67
N GLN A 51 0.27 -8.77 0.37
CA GLN A 51 0.44 -9.83 -0.61
C GLN A 51 0.67 -9.25 -1.99
N VAL A 52 1.52 -9.89 -2.78
CA VAL A 52 1.62 -9.66 -4.23
C VAL A 52 1.64 -11.00 -4.95
N ALA A 53 0.97 -11.09 -6.09
CA ALA A 53 0.94 -12.29 -6.92
C ALA A 53 0.75 -11.96 -8.39
N ARG A 54 1.50 -12.63 -9.26
CA ARG A 54 1.29 -12.56 -10.71
C ARG A 54 0.10 -13.44 -11.08
N LEU A 55 -0.86 -12.88 -11.81
CA LEU A 55 -2.03 -13.60 -12.29
C LEU A 55 -1.78 -14.17 -13.69
N ASN A 56 -1.09 -13.41 -14.54
CA ASN A 56 -0.65 -13.80 -15.88
C ASN A 56 0.50 -12.86 -16.34
N PRO A 57 1.07 -13.02 -17.55
CA PRO A 57 2.17 -12.16 -18.01
C PRO A 57 1.88 -10.66 -17.97
N ASP A 58 0.61 -10.24 -18.09
CA ASP A 58 0.21 -8.83 -18.21
C ASP A 58 -0.57 -8.28 -16.99
N ALA A 59 -0.82 -9.13 -15.98
CA ALA A 59 -1.62 -8.78 -14.81
C ALA A 59 -1.06 -9.38 -13.52
N ALA A 60 -1.08 -8.56 -12.46
CA ALA A 60 -0.76 -8.95 -11.10
C ALA A 60 -1.91 -8.56 -10.15
N LEU A 61 -1.80 -8.96 -8.90
CA LEU A 61 -2.63 -8.50 -7.79
C LEU A 61 -1.69 -8.08 -6.67
N ALA A 62 -1.88 -6.88 -6.14
CA ALA A 62 -1.19 -6.40 -4.95
C ALA A 62 -2.20 -5.97 -3.90
N ILE A 63 -1.94 -6.32 -2.65
CA ILE A 63 -2.80 -6.06 -1.49
C ILE A 63 -2.01 -5.28 -0.45
N THR A 64 -2.60 -4.20 0.05
CA THR A 64 -2.13 -3.46 1.23
C THR A 64 -3.23 -3.38 2.27
N ARG A 65 -2.85 -3.23 3.54
CA ARG A 65 -3.78 -3.02 4.64
C ARG A 65 -3.74 -1.57 5.07
N SER A 66 -4.89 -0.91 5.03
CA SER A 66 -5.03 0.46 5.50
C SER A 66 -4.84 0.57 7.01
N ASP A 67 -4.02 1.52 7.43
CA ASP A 67 -3.76 1.85 8.82
C ASP A 67 -3.72 3.38 9.05
N PRO A 68 -4.86 3.96 9.46
CA PRO A 68 -5.00 5.41 9.68
C PRO A 68 -4.54 5.89 11.08
N GLY A 69 -3.83 5.05 11.86
CA GLY A 69 -3.29 5.47 13.16
C GLY A 69 -4.31 5.27 14.28
N ASP A 70 -4.55 6.24 15.16
CA ASP A 70 -5.64 6.21 16.16
C ASP A 70 -6.84 7.07 15.74
N ASN A 71 -6.81 7.63 14.52
CA ASN A 71 -7.90 8.43 13.97
C ASN A 71 -9.18 7.59 13.80
N LEU A 72 -10.34 8.21 13.99
CA LEU A 72 -11.62 7.59 13.64
C LEU A 72 -11.75 7.56 12.12
N ASP A 73 -11.44 6.41 11.55
CA ASP A 73 -11.48 6.17 10.11
C ASP A 73 -12.20 4.85 9.85
N LEU A 74 -13.31 4.95 9.11
CA LEU A 74 -14.19 3.83 8.78
C LEU A 74 -13.54 2.80 7.85
N THR A 75 -12.44 3.16 7.20
CA THR A 75 -11.71 2.32 6.25
C THR A 75 -10.56 1.56 6.90
N ARG A 76 -10.28 1.79 8.19
CA ARG A 76 -9.24 1.06 8.96
C ARG A 76 -9.28 -0.45 8.73
N ASN A 77 -8.11 -1.05 8.50
CA ASN A 77 -7.92 -2.48 8.24
C ASN A 77 -8.64 -3.00 6.98
N THR A 78 -9.21 -2.13 6.14
CA THR A 78 -9.80 -2.53 4.88
C THR A 78 -8.69 -2.94 3.91
N PRO A 79 -8.76 -4.14 3.32
CA PRO A 79 -7.78 -4.59 2.33
C PRO A 79 -7.97 -3.81 1.03
N ILE A 80 -6.89 -3.22 0.53
CA ILE A 80 -6.89 -2.43 -0.70
C ILE A 80 -6.22 -3.23 -1.80
N LYS A 81 -6.91 -3.36 -2.93
CA LYS A 81 -6.53 -4.29 -4.02
C LYS A 81 -6.38 -3.53 -5.33
N LYS A 82 -5.22 -3.67 -5.97
CA LYS A 82 -5.03 -3.30 -7.38
C LYS A 82 -4.93 -4.55 -8.24
N LYS A 83 -5.85 -4.67 -9.20
CA LYS A 83 -5.84 -5.66 -10.29
C LYS A 83 -6.14 -4.98 -11.64
N ARG A 84 -5.83 -5.65 -12.73
CA ARG A 84 -6.28 -5.32 -14.09
C ARG A 84 -7.41 -6.26 -14.48
N ASN A 85 -8.49 -5.71 -15.05
CA ASN A 85 -9.61 -6.46 -15.61
C ASN A 85 -9.32 -6.88 -17.05
#